data_AF-A0A8R1Y409-F1
#
_entry.id   AF-A0A8R1Y409-F1
#
_cell.length_a   1.000
_cell.length_b   1.000
_cell.length_c   1.000
_cell.angle_alpha   90.00
_cell.angle_beta   90.00
_cell.angle_gamma   90.00
#
_symmetry.space_group_name_H-M   'P 1'
#
loop_
_entity.id
_entity.type
_entity.pdbx_description
1 polymer ?
#
loop_
_entity_poly.entity_id
_entity_poly.type
_entity_poly.pdbx_seq_one_letter_code
_entity_poly.pdbx_strand_id
1 'polypeptide(L)'
;MTMDTHYLFQNCNPSNDRNRGGGLPFWKVFLNYEKNKPTTDGINDKSRFTTSTNDLKDVEQISECASDTSCESSAQAETDTTKKRQPIGGFNLGAVFAEAEASDNLLERKQFNLKLVKEFRIEDGVMGFGYDTIFGDGIDEQLKSVTVDEPYLRNKSQITNLIVFCELLISKAPNLREIVLRTQAEQTALHELWLQLAQLRLDLMLRGVVLKVKCSGTMHDREIRFDNGWTYRIGRGLDYFQKQQPLTLGITDFNLRKCQETNVCILREMRRKNGA
;
A
#
# COMPACT_ATOMS: atom_id res chain seq x y z
N MET A 1 14.59 -10.86 -22.82
CA MET A 1 14.02 -9.53 -22.52
C MET A 1 14.15 -9.33 -21.03
N THR A 2 15.21 -8.65 -20.61
CA THR A 2 15.52 -8.31 -19.22
C THR A 2 14.78 -7.01 -18.89
N MET A 3 13.75 -7.10 -18.04
CA MET A 3 13.12 -5.91 -17.45
C MET A 3 13.69 -5.73 -16.04
N ASP A 4 14.42 -4.63 -15.86
CA ASP A 4 14.94 -4.16 -14.58
C ASP A 4 13.78 -3.98 -13.58
N THR A 5 13.85 -4.68 -12.44
CA THR A 5 12.88 -4.56 -11.35
C THR A 5 13.45 -3.72 -10.21
N HIS A 6 13.75 -2.44 -10.49
CA HIS A 6 13.99 -1.45 -9.45
C HIS A 6 12.69 -0.72 -9.11
N TYR A 7 12.00 -1.10 -8.02
CA TYR A 7 10.92 -0.28 -7.44
C TYR A 7 10.95 -0.24 -5.91
N LEU A 8 11.52 0.87 -5.43
CA LEU A 8 11.23 1.69 -4.25
C LEU A 8 10.47 1.06 -3.07
N PHE A 9 11.22 0.76 -2.00
CA PHE A 9 10.76 0.98 -0.63
C PHE A 9 10.96 2.46 -0.30
N GLN A 10 9.88 3.25 -0.26
CA GLN A 10 9.92 4.62 0.29
C GLN A 10 9.45 4.60 1.75
N ASN A 11 10.33 5.08 2.64
CA ASN A 11 10.04 5.61 3.98
C ASN A 11 9.56 4.65 5.10
N CYS A 12 10.35 3.62 5.41
CA CYS A 12 10.37 3.04 6.77
C CYS A 12 11.59 3.56 7.53
N ASN A 13 11.56 4.82 7.99
CA ASN A 13 12.53 5.29 8.98
C ASN A 13 11.91 6.43 9.81
N PRO A 14 11.42 6.18 11.04
CA PRO A 14 11.16 7.25 11.98
C PRO A 14 12.51 7.72 12.57
N SER A 15 12.75 9.02 12.45
CA SER A 15 13.88 9.73 13.02
C SER A 15 13.91 9.64 14.55
N ASN A 16 14.53 8.59 15.10
CA ASN A 16 15.18 8.58 16.42
C ASN A 16 15.86 7.22 16.65
N ASP A 17 17.08 7.05 16.14
CA ASP A 17 17.95 6.00 16.65
C ASP A 17 19.38 6.53 16.74
N ARG A 18 19.66 7.21 17.86
CA ARG A 18 21.02 7.49 18.31
C ARG A 18 21.45 6.34 19.21
N ASN A 19 22.49 5.64 18.77
CA ASN A 19 23.35 4.74 19.55
C ASN A 19 22.74 3.39 20.00
N ARG A 20 23.11 2.31 19.29
CA ARG A 20 23.89 1.16 19.81
C ARG A 20 23.97 0.03 18.78
N GLY A 21 25.19 -0.43 18.49
CA GLY A 21 25.47 -1.77 17.96
C GLY A 21 25.50 -1.89 16.44
N GLY A 22 26.69 -2.15 15.89
CA GLY A 22 26.92 -2.33 14.46
C GLY A 22 26.18 -3.55 13.89
N GLY A 23 25.07 -3.30 13.21
CA GLY A 23 24.41 -4.23 12.31
C GLY A 23 24.24 -3.56 10.95
N LEU A 24 24.61 -4.27 9.87
CA LEU A 24 24.36 -3.82 8.50
C LEU A 24 22.85 -3.56 8.33
N PRO A 25 22.45 -2.44 7.71
CA PRO A 25 21.03 -2.14 7.54
C PRO A 25 20.37 -3.21 6.66
N PHE A 26 19.21 -3.70 7.10
CA PHE A 26 18.48 -4.86 6.54
C PHE A 26 18.29 -4.81 5.01
N TRP A 27 18.22 -3.61 4.42
CA TRP A 27 18.12 -3.45 2.96
C TRP A 27 19.33 -4.00 2.18
N LYS A 28 20.51 -4.12 2.80
CA LYS A 28 21.69 -4.75 2.17
C LYS A 28 21.59 -6.27 2.04
N VAL A 29 20.67 -6.93 2.73
CA VAL A 29 20.49 -8.38 2.67
C VAL A 29 19.71 -8.81 1.41
N PHE A 30 18.96 -7.90 0.78
CA PHE A 30 18.05 -8.22 -0.33
C PHE A 30 18.63 -8.00 -1.74
N LEU A 31 19.80 -7.38 -1.87
CA LEU A 31 20.42 -7.06 -3.16
C LEU A 31 21.38 -8.15 -3.70
N ASN A 32 21.58 -9.26 -2.99
CA ASN A 32 22.56 -10.29 -3.36
C ASN A 32 21.97 -11.61 -3.88
N TYR A 33 20.66 -11.71 -4.11
CA TYR A 33 20.06 -12.96 -4.59
C TYR A 33 20.16 -13.17 -6.12
N GLU A 34 20.54 -12.15 -6.89
CA GLU A 34 20.72 -12.30 -8.35
C GLU A 34 22.13 -12.74 -8.78
N LYS A 35 23.06 -12.96 -7.85
CA LYS A 35 24.43 -13.40 -8.20
C LYS A 35 24.63 -14.92 -8.28
N ASN A 36 23.64 -15.74 -7.90
CA ASN A 36 23.77 -17.19 -7.88
C ASN A 36 22.55 -17.88 -8.48
N LYS A 37 22.53 -18.10 -9.80
CA LYS A 37 21.63 -19.06 -10.43
C LYS A 37 22.42 -20.01 -11.35
N PRO A 38 22.31 -21.34 -11.16
CA PRO A 38 23.03 -22.31 -11.95
C PRO A 38 22.42 -22.43 -13.36
N THR A 39 23.30 -22.42 -14.37
CA THR A 39 23.05 -22.77 -15.77
C THR A 39 22.74 -24.26 -15.91
N THR A 40 21.58 -24.61 -16.47
CA THR A 40 21.39 -25.89 -17.15
C THR A 40 20.48 -25.72 -18.36
N ASP A 41 20.93 -26.34 -19.45
CA ASP A 41 20.53 -26.20 -20.84
C ASP A 41 19.16 -26.78 -21.22
N GLY A 42 18.59 -26.20 -22.28
CA GLY A 42 17.95 -26.94 -23.38
C GLY A 42 16.52 -27.42 -23.18
N ILE A 43 15.57 -26.80 -23.90
CA ILE A 43 14.95 -27.36 -25.13
C ILE A 43 13.89 -26.37 -25.63
N ASN A 44 13.97 -26.11 -26.93
CA ASN A 44 13.14 -25.22 -27.71
C ASN A 44 11.67 -25.67 -27.76
N ASP A 45 10.75 -24.70 -27.76
CA ASP A 45 9.72 -24.71 -28.81
C ASP A 45 9.26 -23.31 -29.22
N LYS A 46 9.13 -23.11 -30.54
CA LYS A 46 8.92 -21.82 -31.21
C LYS A 46 7.46 -21.66 -31.62
N SER A 47 6.82 -20.56 -31.21
CA SER A 47 5.80 -19.85 -32.01
C SER A 47 5.70 -18.40 -31.51
N ARG A 48 6.36 -17.47 -32.20
CA ARG A 48 5.78 -16.52 -33.18
C ARG A 48 4.66 -15.64 -32.62
N PHE A 49 5.02 -14.42 -32.20
CA PHE A 49 4.38 -13.21 -32.73
C PHE A 49 5.36 -12.03 -32.72
N THR A 50 5.45 -11.36 -33.87
CA THR A 50 6.41 -10.31 -34.23
C THR A 50 5.83 -8.92 -34.03
N THR A 51 6.62 -8.08 -33.36
CA THR A 51 6.95 -6.67 -33.65
C THR A 51 5.83 -5.61 -33.77
N SER A 52 5.87 -4.65 -32.84
CA SER A 52 5.98 -3.23 -33.20
C SER A 52 6.84 -2.49 -32.17
N THR A 53 8.07 -2.17 -32.57
CA THR A 53 8.92 -1.14 -31.96
C THR A 53 8.35 0.23 -32.29
N ASN A 54 8.29 1.14 -31.32
CA ASN A 54 8.65 2.57 -31.40
C ASN A 54 8.27 3.29 -30.08
N ASP A 55 9.14 4.22 -29.67
CA ASP A 55 8.91 5.33 -28.72
C ASP A 55 8.87 4.93 -27.21
N LEU A 56 9.56 5.52 -26.22
CA LEU A 56 10.40 6.69 -26.02
C LEU A 56 11.40 6.32 -24.87
N LYS A 57 12.73 6.47 -24.98
CA LYS A 57 13.59 7.60 -24.50
C LYS A 57 13.03 8.46 -23.35
N ASP A 58 13.94 8.75 -22.39
CA ASP A 58 13.82 9.65 -21.22
C ASP A 58 13.07 8.99 -20.04
N VAL A 59 13.61 8.79 -18.83
CA VAL A 59 14.33 9.73 -17.95
C VAL A 59 15.17 8.94 -16.94
N GLU A 60 16.50 9.10 -17.01
CA GLU A 60 17.38 9.08 -15.84
C GLU A 60 17.18 10.39 -15.08
N GLN A 61 16.80 10.35 -13.81
CA GLN A 61 17.22 11.37 -12.85
C GLN A 61 17.05 10.87 -11.42
N ILE A 62 18.20 10.50 -10.86
CA ILE A 62 18.45 10.39 -9.43
C ILE A 62 18.44 11.83 -8.90
N SER A 63 17.47 12.19 -8.05
CA SER A 63 17.58 13.41 -7.23
C SER A 63 17.58 13.02 -5.75
N GLU A 64 18.79 12.81 -5.27
CA GLU A 64 19.18 12.84 -3.88
C GLU A 64 19.20 14.32 -3.45
N CYS A 65 18.25 14.76 -2.63
CA CYS A 65 18.32 16.08 -2.01
C CYS A 65 19.00 15.94 -0.64
N ALA A 66 20.32 15.99 -0.66
CA ALA A 66 21.11 16.52 0.44
C ALA A 66 21.41 17.99 0.14
N SER A 67 20.95 18.87 1.04
CA SER A 67 21.54 20.16 1.37
C SER A 67 20.70 20.72 2.50
N ASP A 68 21.19 21.51 3.44
CA ASP A 68 22.49 21.74 4.06
C ASP A 68 22.20 22.92 5.01
N THR A 69 23.07 23.14 6.00
CA THR A 69 23.12 24.29 6.93
C THR A 69 22.10 24.21 8.09
N SER A 70 22.48 23.91 9.35
CA SER A 70 23.50 24.55 10.22
C SER A 70 23.30 26.06 10.32
N CYS A 71 23.39 26.76 11.45
CA CYS A 71 23.94 26.48 12.76
C CYS A 71 23.42 27.55 13.73
N GLU A 72 23.81 27.41 14.99
CA GLU A 72 23.37 28.09 16.21
C GLU A 72 23.58 29.61 16.29
N SER A 73 22.90 30.21 17.27
CA SER A 73 23.48 30.91 18.42
C SER A 73 22.87 32.30 18.70
N SER A 74 22.60 32.58 19.98
CA SER A 74 22.54 33.93 20.54
C SER A 74 22.72 33.82 22.05
N ALA A 75 23.98 33.84 22.50
CA ALA A 75 24.32 34.21 23.87
C ALA A 75 25.60 35.07 23.83
N GLN A 76 25.36 36.38 23.96
CA GLN A 76 26.16 37.43 24.58
C GLN A 76 27.62 37.72 24.14
N ALA A 77 27.81 39.04 23.97
CA ALA A 77 29.01 39.84 24.20
C ALA A 77 30.03 40.04 23.05
N GLU A 78 29.98 41.29 22.55
CA GLU A 78 31.10 42.21 22.33
C GLU A 78 32.01 42.11 21.09
N THR A 79 31.94 43.22 20.32
CA THR A 79 32.99 43.92 19.55
C THR A 79 33.41 43.42 18.16
N ASP A 80 32.95 44.21 17.18
CA ASP A 80 33.73 44.83 16.10
C ASP A 80 34.03 44.12 14.77
N THR A 81 33.78 44.90 13.70
CA THR A 81 34.22 44.80 12.29
C THR A 81 33.40 43.97 11.26
N THR A 82 32.47 44.68 10.62
CA THR A 82 31.99 44.64 9.22
C THR A 82 32.52 43.56 8.23
N LYS A 83 31.65 42.61 7.84
CA LYS A 83 31.55 42.03 6.47
C LYS A 83 30.08 41.68 6.14
N LYS A 84 29.59 42.14 4.98
CA LYS A 84 28.23 41.91 4.43
C LYS A 84 27.86 40.41 4.41
N ARG A 85 26.72 40.04 5.01
CA ARG A 85 26.03 38.75 4.85
C ARG A 85 24.65 38.97 4.20
N GLN A 86 24.32 38.15 3.20
CA GLN A 86 23.05 38.15 2.48
C GLN A 86 21.88 37.75 3.41
N PRO A 87 20.65 38.25 3.18
CA PRO A 87 19.50 37.86 3.97
C PRO A 87 19.14 36.40 3.72
N ILE A 88 19.01 35.65 4.81
CA ILE A 88 18.48 34.29 4.85
C ILE A 88 17.05 34.34 4.28
N GLY A 89 16.78 33.53 3.25
CA GLY A 89 15.50 33.48 2.56
C GLY A 89 14.36 33.25 3.55
N GLY A 90 13.38 34.16 3.54
CA GLY A 90 12.22 34.09 4.43
C GLY A 90 11.40 32.83 4.14
N PHE A 91 11.25 31.98 5.15
CA PHE A 91 10.27 30.88 5.14
C PHE A 91 8.87 31.51 5.04
N ASN A 92 8.20 31.37 3.89
CA ASN A 92 6.87 31.90 3.70
C ASN A 92 5.85 30.96 4.36
N LEU A 93 5.61 31.18 5.65
CA LEU A 93 4.65 30.42 6.45
C LEU A 93 3.23 30.46 5.84
N GLY A 94 2.88 31.54 5.15
CA GLY A 94 1.60 31.67 4.44
C GLY A 94 1.45 30.70 3.26
N ALA A 95 2.54 30.38 2.55
CA ALA A 95 2.51 29.37 1.50
C ALA A 95 2.26 27.96 2.06
N VAL A 96 2.87 27.64 3.21
CA VAL A 96 2.67 26.35 3.89
C VAL A 96 1.22 26.20 4.39
N PHE A 97 0.66 27.25 5.00
CA PHE A 97 -0.74 27.22 5.42
C PHE A 97 -1.71 27.14 4.23
N ALA A 98 -1.46 27.88 3.15
CA ALA A 98 -2.29 27.80 1.94
C ALA A 98 -2.25 26.41 1.29
N GLU A 99 -1.11 25.73 1.31
CA GLU A 99 -0.97 24.36 0.81
C GLU A 99 -1.69 23.34 1.70
N ALA A 100 -1.62 23.51 3.02
CA ALA A 100 -2.39 22.69 3.98
C ALA A 100 -3.91 22.91 3.81
N GLU A 101 -4.37 24.15 3.73
CA GLU A 101 -5.78 24.50 3.48
C GLU A 101 -6.27 23.99 2.12
N ALA A 102 -5.44 24.05 1.08
CA ALA A 102 -5.77 23.51 -0.24
C ALA A 102 -5.90 21.98 -0.21
N SER A 103 -5.05 21.30 0.55
CA SER A 103 -5.12 19.85 0.76
C SER A 103 -6.38 19.45 1.54
N ASP A 104 -6.70 20.17 2.61
CA ASP A 104 -7.91 19.93 3.42
C ASP A 104 -9.19 20.17 2.60
N ASN A 105 -9.26 21.26 1.84
CA ASN A 105 -10.37 21.52 0.92
C ASN A 105 -10.48 20.44 -0.17
N LEU A 106 -9.37 19.90 -0.67
CA LEU A 106 -9.38 18.81 -1.65
C LEU A 106 -9.88 17.50 -1.02
N LEU A 107 -9.52 17.22 0.23
CA LEU A 107 -9.99 16.08 1.01
C LEU A 107 -11.49 16.17 1.26
N GLU A 108 -12.00 17.33 1.69
CA GLU A 108 -13.44 17.56 1.85
C GLU A 108 -14.17 17.35 0.51
N ARG A 109 -13.68 17.96 -0.58
CA ARG A 109 -14.26 17.80 -1.92
C ARG A 109 -14.28 16.36 -2.40
N LYS A 110 -13.29 15.54 -2.03
CA LYS A 110 -13.28 14.10 -2.32
C LYS A 110 -14.34 13.37 -1.51
N GLN A 111 -14.50 13.72 -0.24
CA GLN A 111 -15.48 13.07 0.64
C GLN A 111 -16.92 13.32 0.19
N PHE A 112 -17.23 14.48 -0.39
CA PHE A 112 -18.58 14.81 -0.89
C PHE A 112 -19.03 14.07 -2.16
N ASN A 113 -18.16 13.35 -2.87
CA ASN A 113 -18.58 12.60 -4.06
C ASN A 113 -18.95 11.14 -3.76
N LEU A 114 -18.84 10.67 -2.52
CA LEU A 114 -19.20 9.30 -2.17
C LEU A 114 -20.67 9.21 -1.72
N LYS A 115 -21.45 8.38 -2.41
CA LYS A 115 -22.82 8.01 -2.01
C LYS A 115 -22.78 6.72 -1.21
N LEU A 116 -23.45 6.72 -0.06
CA LEU A 116 -23.69 5.50 0.70
C LEU A 116 -24.59 4.56 -0.11
N VAL A 117 -24.10 3.36 -0.40
CA VAL A 117 -24.85 2.31 -1.10
C VAL A 117 -25.50 1.37 -0.10
N LYS A 118 -24.73 0.92 0.89
CA LYS A 118 -25.16 -0.04 1.89
C LYS A 118 -24.45 0.22 3.21
N GLU A 119 -25.18 0.13 4.30
CA GLU A 119 -24.63 0.12 5.65
C GLU A 119 -25.34 -0.98 6.44
N PHE A 120 -24.55 -1.83 7.10
CA PHE A 120 -25.09 -2.90 7.93
C PHE A 120 -24.09 -3.31 9.00
N ARG A 121 -24.63 -3.95 10.04
CA ARG A 121 -23.85 -4.56 11.12
C ARG A 121 -23.83 -6.08 10.92
N ILE A 122 -22.65 -6.66 11.00
CA ILE A 122 -22.44 -8.10 11.15
C ILE A 122 -22.48 -8.36 12.65
N GLU A 123 -23.46 -9.13 13.11
CA GLU A 123 -23.57 -9.53 14.52
C GLU A 123 -22.52 -10.59 14.87
N ASP A 124 -22.20 -10.77 16.16
CA ASP A 124 -21.24 -11.79 16.56
C ASP A 124 -21.76 -13.21 16.29
N GLY A 125 -20.91 -14.07 15.74
CA GLY A 125 -21.22 -15.48 15.50
C GLY A 125 -22.01 -15.79 14.23
N VAL A 126 -22.45 -14.78 13.48
CA VAL A 126 -23.17 -14.99 12.21
C VAL A 126 -22.24 -15.47 11.10
N MET A 127 -22.81 -16.13 10.10
CA MET A 127 -22.12 -16.68 8.93
C MET A 127 -22.65 -16.02 7.65
N GLY A 128 -22.08 -16.35 6.48
CA GLY A 128 -22.52 -15.86 5.18
C GLY A 128 -21.93 -14.52 4.74
N PHE A 129 -20.90 -14.03 5.44
CA PHE A 129 -20.21 -12.77 5.12
C PHE A 129 -18.79 -13.01 4.61
N GLY A 130 -18.62 -14.01 3.73
CA GLY A 130 -17.36 -14.20 3.00
C GLY A 130 -17.01 -12.96 2.17
N TYR A 131 -15.74 -12.86 1.77
CA TYR A 131 -15.28 -11.70 0.98
C TYR A 131 -16.02 -11.56 -0.35
N ASP A 132 -16.41 -12.67 -0.96
CA ASP A 132 -17.24 -12.68 -2.17
C ASP A 132 -18.60 -12.03 -1.93
N THR A 133 -19.21 -12.22 -0.77
CA THR A 133 -20.48 -11.59 -0.38
C THR A 133 -20.31 -10.11 -0.08
N ILE A 134 -19.19 -9.71 0.56
CA ILE A 134 -18.94 -8.30 0.93
C ILE A 134 -18.53 -7.45 -0.29
N PHE A 135 -17.60 -7.96 -1.09
CA PHE A 135 -16.95 -7.20 -2.16
C PHE A 135 -17.51 -7.50 -3.56
N GLY A 136 -18.34 -8.54 -3.71
CA GLY A 136 -18.79 -9.05 -5.00
C GLY A 136 -19.34 -7.99 -5.94
N ASP A 137 -20.17 -7.07 -5.44
CA ASP A 137 -20.79 -6.00 -6.24
C ASP A 137 -19.79 -4.99 -6.83
N GLY A 138 -18.60 -4.87 -6.25
CA GLY A 138 -17.57 -3.93 -6.72
C GLY A 138 -16.50 -4.55 -7.59
N ILE A 139 -16.46 -5.88 -7.72
CA ILE A 139 -15.47 -6.57 -8.53
C ILE A 139 -16.06 -6.82 -9.92
N ASP A 140 -15.68 -5.98 -10.88
CA ASP A 140 -16.13 -6.04 -12.27
C ASP A 140 -14.95 -5.99 -13.26
N GLU A 141 -15.26 -6.04 -14.56
CA GLU A 141 -14.25 -5.93 -15.62
C GLU A 141 -13.55 -4.55 -15.64
N GLN A 142 -14.11 -3.53 -15.01
CA GLN A 142 -13.54 -2.17 -15.00
C GLN A 142 -12.46 -2.01 -13.92
N LEU A 143 -12.45 -2.90 -12.92
CA LEU A 143 -11.47 -2.89 -11.82
C LEU A 143 -10.06 -3.17 -12.33
N LYS A 144 -9.16 -2.19 -12.18
CA LYS A 144 -7.73 -2.33 -12.58
C LYS A 144 -6.78 -2.22 -11.41
N SER A 145 -7.16 -1.48 -10.37
CA SER A 145 -6.34 -1.28 -9.18
C SER A 145 -7.16 -1.25 -7.90
N VAL A 146 -6.59 -1.82 -6.85
CA VAL A 146 -7.18 -1.90 -5.51
C VAL A 146 -6.20 -1.31 -4.50
N THR A 147 -6.66 -0.43 -3.62
CA THR A 147 -5.90 0.03 -2.45
C THR A 147 -6.51 -0.58 -1.19
N VAL A 148 -5.69 -1.21 -0.37
CA VAL A 148 -6.07 -1.83 0.90
C VAL A 148 -5.36 -1.12 2.04
N ASP A 149 -6.13 -0.47 2.90
CA ASP A 149 -5.63 0.10 4.15
C ASP A 149 -5.93 -0.88 5.27
N GLU A 150 -4.89 -1.60 5.68
CA GLU A 150 -4.96 -2.57 6.77
C GLU A 150 -3.80 -2.28 7.73
N PRO A 151 -4.00 -1.37 8.71
CA PRO A 151 -2.95 -0.96 9.63
C PRO A 151 -2.35 -2.11 10.44
N TYR A 152 -3.13 -3.15 10.73
CA TYR A 152 -2.83 -4.12 11.79
C TYR A 152 -2.48 -5.50 11.25
N LEU A 153 -1.58 -5.61 10.26
CA LEU A 153 -1.05 -6.90 9.79
C LEU A 153 0.04 -7.45 10.75
N ARG A 154 -0.39 -8.09 11.84
CA ARG A 154 0.47 -8.62 12.91
C ARG A 154 0.58 -10.14 12.91
N ASN A 155 -0.50 -10.82 12.55
CA ASN A 155 -0.65 -12.26 12.73
C ASN A 155 -0.79 -12.99 11.39
N LYS A 156 -0.38 -14.27 11.36
CA LYS A 156 -0.53 -15.14 10.18
C LYS A 156 -1.97 -15.22 9.65
N SER A 157 -2.97 -15.17 10.53
CA SER A 157 -4.39 -15.19 10.12
C SER A 157 -4.75 -13.98 9.27
N GLN A 158 -4.22 -12.80 9.59
CA GLN A 158 -4.47 -11.55 8.86
C GLN A 158 -3.83 -11.59 7.48
N ILE A 159 -2.65 -12.19 7.36
CA ILE A 159 -2.01 -12.42 6.06
C ILE A 159 -2.77 -13.46 5.25
N THR A 160 -3.27 -14.51 5.88
CA THR A 160 -4.14 -15.49 5.20
C THR A 160 -5.42 -14.82 4.70
N ASN A 161 -6.02 -13.93 5.50
CA ASN A 161 -7.19 -13.14 5.12
C ASN A 161 -6.89 -12.23 3.91
N LEU A 162 -5.74 -11.56 3.89
CA LEU A 162 -5.29 -10.79 2.73
C LEU A 162 -5.10 -11.66 1.48
N ILE A 163 -4.50 -12.85 1.62
CA ILE A 163 -4.30 -13.79 0.51
C ILE A 163 -5.64 -14.21 -0.09
N VAL A 164 -6.61 -14.61 0.73
CA VAL A 164 -7.94 -15.03 0.25
C VAL A 164 -8.68 -13.87 -0.42
N PHE A 165 -8.50 -12.64 0.08
CA PHE A 165 -9.01 -11.45 -0.60
C PHE A 165 -8.35 -11.25 -1.98
N CYS A 166 -7.03 -11.41 -2.09
CA CYS A 166 -6.32 -11.36 -3.37
C CYS A 166 -6.78 -12.46 -4.34
N GLU A 167 -7.00 -13.69 -3.85
CA GLU A 167 -7.53 -14.81 -4.66
C GLU A 167 -8.89 -14.46 -5.27
N LEU A 168 -9.80 -13.89 -4.45
CA LEU A 168 -11.09 -13.41 -4.93
C LEU A 168 -10.93 -12.37 -6.04
N LEU A 169 -10.08 -11.36 -5.84
CA LEU A 169 -9.83 -10.32 -6.83
C LEU A 169 -9.33 -10.91 -8.16
N ILE A 170 -8.31 -11.77 -8.12
CA ILE A 170 -7.75 -12.41 -9.33
C ILE A 170 -8.81 -13.27 -10.03
N SER A 171 -9.66 -13.96 -9.27
CA SER A 171 -10.68 -14.85 -9.84
C SER A 171 -11.81 -14.12 -10.57
N LYS A 172 -12.13 -12.88 -10.16
CA LYS A 172 -13.30 -12.13 -10.67
C LYS A 172 -12.95 -10.86 -11.45
N ALA A 173 -11.75 -10.29 -11.31
CA ALA A 173 -11.31 -9.08 -12.01
C ALA A 173 -10.24 -9.38 -13.08
N PRO A 174 -10.63 -9.62 -14.35
CA PRO A 174 -9.66 -9.98 -15.42
C PRO A 174 -8.66 -8.85 -15.75
N ASN A 175 -9.04 -7.60 -15.48
CA ASN A 175 -8.25 -6.42 -15.80
C ASN A 175 -7.45 -5.88 -14.63
N LEU A 176 -7.42 -6.58 -13.48
CA LEU A 176 -6.60 -6.20 -12.34
C LEU A 176 -5.12 -6.22 -12.71
N ARG A 177 -4.39 -5.16 -12.35
CA ARG A 177 -2.95 -5.00 -12.60
C ARG A 177 -2.18 -4.56 -11.37
N GLU A 178 -2.83 -3.92 -10.40
CA GLU A 178 -2.15 -3.37 -9.23
C GLU A 178 -2.94 -3.56 -7.95
N ILE A 179 -2.25 -3.97 -6.89
CA ILE A 179 -2.74 -3.93 -5.51
C ILE A 179 -1.78 -3.07 -4.69
N VAL A 180 -2.29 -2.04 -4.02
CA VAL A 180 -1.52 -1.19 -3.11
C VAL A 180 -1.94 -1.52 -1.68
N LEU A 181 -1.06 -2.19 -0.95
CA LEU A 181 -1.23 -2.45 0.48
C LEU A 181 -0.60 -1.32 1.29
N ARG A 182 -1.38 -0.68 2.16
CA ARG A 182 -0.91 0.27 3.18
C ARG A 182 -1.08 -0.37 4.55
N THR A 183 0.00 -0.47 5.32
CA THR A 183 0.02 -1.08 6.66
C THR A 183 0.87 -0.26 7.62
N GLN A 184 0.75 -0.48 8.93
CA GLN A 184 1.77 0.02 9.87
C GLN A 184 2.99 -0.92 9.85
N ALA A 185 4.18 -0.36 10.05
CA ALA A 185 5.39 -1.12 10.30
C ALA A 185 5.61 -1.21 11.82
N GLU A 186 5.15 -2.29 12.45
CA GLU A 186 5.43 -2.53 13.88
C GLU A 186 6.65 -3.43 14.04
N GLN A 187 7.70 -2.93 14.70
CA GLN A 187 9.05 -3.50 14.70
C GLN A 187 9.15 -4.98 15.13
N THR A 188 8.26 -5.44 15.99
CA THR A 188 8.38 -6.72 16.71
C THR A 188 7.99 -7.95 15.88
N ALA A 189 7.24 -7.82 14.79
CA ALA A 189 6.81 -8.95 13.95
C ALA A 189 7.23 -8.83 12.46
N LEU A 190 8.12 -7.89 12.14
CA LEU A 190 8.42 -7.51 10.76
C LEU A 190 8.97 -8.66 9.92
N HIS A 191 9.90 -9.48 10.43
CA HIS A 191 10.66 -10.38 9.55
C HIS A 191 9.78 -11.44 8.85
N GLU A 192 8.99 -12.20 9.62
CA GLU A 192 8.11 -13.23 9.07
C GLU A 192 7.01 -12.64 8.19
N LEU A 193 6.44 -11.51 8.63
CA LEU A 193 5.45 -10.75 7.87
C LEU A 193 6.00 -10.35 6.49
N TRP A 194 7.19 -9.76 6.44
CA TRP A 194 7.81 -9.33 5.20
C TRP A 194 8.14 -10.51 4.27
N LEU A 195 8.56 -11.65 4.83
CA LEU A 195 8.81 -12.84 4.02
C LEU A 195 7.52 -13.36 3.38
N GLN A 196 6.41 -13.39 4.13
CA GLN A 196 5.11 -13.79 3.60
C GLN A 196 4.58 -12.80 2.54
N LEU A 197 4.72 -11.50 2.78
CA LEU A 197 4.35 -10.45 1.80
C LEU A 197 5.22 -10.52 0.54
N ALA A 198 6.50 -10.86 0.65
CA ALA A 198 7.39 -11.07 -0.48
C ALA A 198 6.96 -12.28 -1.32
N GLN A 199 6.58 -13.39 -0.67
CA GLN A 199 6.02 -14.57 -1.35
C GLN A 199 4.73 -14.23 -2.09
N LEU A 200 3.80 -13.54 -1.42
CA LEU A 200 2.55 -13.08 -2.04
C LEU A 200 2.82 -12.17 -3.24
N ARG A 201 3.78 -11.24 -3.13
CA ARG A 201 4.17 -10.37 -4.24
C ARG A 201 4.67 -11.16 -5.45
N LEU A 202 5.49 -12.19 -5.25
CA LEU A 202 5.98 -13.03 -6.34
C LEU A 202 4.85 -13.82 -7.03
N ASP A 203 3.94 -14.42 -6.27
CA ASP A 203 2.80 -15.16 -6.83
C ASP A 203 1.84 -14.24 -7.61
N LEU A 204 1.57 -13.04 -7.08
CA LEU A 204 0.80 -12.02 -7.79
C LEU A 204 1.49 -11.58 -9.10
N MET A 205 2.81 -11.40 -9.07
CA MET A 205 3.58 -11.00 -10.26
C MET A 205 3.51 -12.07 -11.37
N LEU A 206 3.55 -13.37 -11.02
CA LEU A 206 3.36 -14.47 -11.99
C LEU A 206 1.99 -14.42 -12.68
N ARG A 207 1.02 -13.75 -12.07
CA ARG A 207 -0.35 -13.55 -12.59
C ARG A 207 -0.55 -12.16 -13.21
N GLY A 208 0.53 -11.41 -13.42
CA GLY A 208 0.48 -10.07 -14.03
C GLY A 208 -0.05 -8.97 -13.11
N VAL A 209 -0.07 -9.19 -11.80
CA VAL A 209 -0.53 -8.22 -10.80
C VAL A 209 0.64 -7.75 -9.94
N VAL A 210 0.83 -6.44 -9.84
CA VAL A 210 1.89 -5.83 -9.02
C VAL A 210 1.37 -5.54 -7.62
N LEU A 211 2.01 -6.11 -6.59
CA LEU A 211 1.76 -5.76 -5.19
C LEU A 211 2.74 -4.68 -4.72
N LYS A 212 2.26 -3.48 -4.43
CA LYS A 212 3.02 -2.38 -3.80
C LYS A 212 2.68 -2.35 -2.32
N VAL A 213 3.69 -2.48 -1.46
CA VAL A 213 3.51 -2.35 0.00
C VAL A 213 4.08 -1.00 0.45
N LYS A 214 3.28 -0.23 1.15
CA LYS A 214 3.65 1.05 1.76
C LYS A 214 3.40 0.98 3.26
N CYS A 215 4.31 1.55 4.04
CA CYS A 215 4.15 1.63 5.48
C CYS A 215 3.90 3.06 5.92
N SER A 216 3.00 3.24 6.88
CA SER A 216 2.81 4.52 7.58
C SER A 216 2.62 4.26 9.07
N GLY A 217 3.35 4.98 9.92
CA GLY A 217 3.20 4.87 11.38
C GLY A 217 1.94 5.54 11.93
N THR A 218 1.24 6.34 11.12
CA THR A 218 0.13 7.20 11.57
C THR A 218 -1.25 6.73 11.09
N MET A 219 -1.32 5.64 10.31
CA MET A 219 -2.59 5.20 9.73
C MET A 219 -3.39 4.35 10.70
N HIS A 220 -4.67 4.68 10.93
CA HIS A 220 -5.55 3.90 11.81
C HIS A 220 -6.82 3.41 11.11
N ASP A 221 -7.20 4.10 10.03
CA ASP A 221 -8.41 3.80 9.28
C ASP A 221 -8.25 2.51 8.46
N ARG A 222 -9.36 1.77 8.38
CA ARG A 222 -9.48 0.55 7.57
C ARG A 222 -10.42 0.84 6.42
N GLU A 223 -9.84 0.90 5.22
CA GLU A 223 -10.56 1.27 4.01
C GLU A 223 -10.00 0.49 2.82
N ILE A 224 -10.89 -0.09 2.03
CA ILE A 224 -10.54 -0.74 0.77
C ILE A 224 -11.18 0.08 -0.34
N ARG A 225 -10.36 0.55 -1.28
CA ARG A 225 -10.79 1.39 -2.40
C ARG A 225 -10.51 0.71 -3.71
N PHE A 226 -11.52 0.69 -4.56
CA PHE A 226 -11.43 0.20 -5.93
C PHE A 226 -11.42 1.41 -6.88
N ASP A 227 -10.62 1.36 -7.93
CA ASP A 227 -10.49 2.46 -8.89
C ASP A 227 -11.72 2.68 -9.77
N ASN A 228 -12.65 1.71 -9.81
CA ASN A 228 -13.96 1.84 -10.42
C ASN A 228 -14.98 2.60 -9.53
N GLY A 229 -14.53 3.18 -8.41
CA GLY A 229 -15.29 4.09 -7.56
C GLY A 229 -15.95 3.45 -6.35
N TRP A 230 -15.76 2.16 -6.11
CA TRP A 230 -16.25 1.50 -4.88
C TRP A 230 -15.30 1.73 -3.70
N THR A 231 -15.87 1.95 -2.52
CA THR A 231 -15.12 2.09 -1.28
C THR A 231 -15.80 1.31 -0.16
N TYR A 232 -15.02 0.51 0.55
CA TYR A 232 -15.49 -0.35 1.63
C TYR A 232 -14.79 0.05 2.93
N ARG A 233 -15.58 0.41 3.93
CA ARG A 233 -15.10 0.68 5.28
C ARG A 233 -15.66 -0.38 6.21
N ILE A 234 -14.77 -1.20 6.74
CA ILE A 234 -15.12 -2.31 7.63
C ILE A 234 -14.43 -2.03 8.95
N GLY A 235 -15.18 -1.96 10.05
CA GLY A 235 -14.63 -1.57 11.36
C GLY A 235 -13.45 -2.44 11.81
N ARG A 236 -13.43 -3.71 11.36
CA ARG A 236 -12.36 -4.67 11.62
C ARG A 236 -11.40 -4.89 10.45
N GLY A 237 -11.60 -4.23 9.31
CA GLY A 237 -10.80 -4.44 8.11
C GLY A 237 -11.08 -5.80 7.50
N LEU A 238 -10.05 -6.52 7.04
CA LEU A 238 -10.20 -7.90 6.56
C LEU A 238 -10.23 -8.94 7.70
N ASP A 239 -9.97 -8.55 8.96
CA ASP A 239 -9.85 -9.47 10.10
C ASP A 239 -11.11 -9.52 10.97
N TYR A 240 -12.27 -9.77 10.34
CA TYR A 240 -13.57 -9.88 11.02
C TYR A 240 -14.07 -11.32 11.21
N PHE A 241 -13.24 -12.33 10.98
CA PHE A 241 -13.61 -13.72 11.23
C PHE A 241 -13.22 -14.16 12.64
N GLN A 242 -14.05 -14.98 13.28
CA GLN A 242 -13.67 -15.65 14.52
C GLN A 242 -12.57 -16.68 14.25
N LYS A 243 -11.80 -16.99 15.28
CA LYS A 243 -10.81 -18.06 15.22
C LYS A 243 -11.51 -19.39 14.94
N GLN A 244 -11.08 -20.08 13.89
CA GLN A 244 -11.61 -21.39 13.52
C GLN A 244 -10.96 -22.49 14.34
N GLN A 245 -11.73 -23.55 14.65
CA GLN A 245 -11.17 -24.77 15.20
C GLN A 245 -10.44 -25.54 14.08
N PRO A 246 -9.36 -26.28 14.38
CA PRO A 246 -8.72 -27.13 13.39
C PRO A 246 -9.71 -28.15 12.82
N LEU A 247 -9.66 -28.39 11.50
CA LEU A 247 -10.43 -29.41 10.79
C LEU A 247 -11.97 -29.27 10.85
N THR A 248 -12.50 -28.04 10.99
CA THR A 248 -13.95 -27.77 10.89
C THR A 248 -14.35 -27.19 9.53
N LEU A 249 -15.66 -27.18 9.24
CA LEU A 249 -16.21 -26.42 8.13
C LEU A 249 -15.82 -24.93 8.26
N GLY A 250 -15.67 -24.26 7.11
CA GLY A 250 -15.22 -22.88 7.06
C GLY A 250 -13.72 -22.69 6.87
N ILE A 251 -12.90 -23.75 6.82
CA ILE A 251 -11.45 -23.59 6.54
C ILE A 251 -11.22 -22.95 5.16
N THR A 252 -11.90 -23.43 4.13
CA THR A 252 -11.75 -22.97 2.74
C THR A 252 -12.82 -21.94 2.36
N ASP A 253 -14.08 -22.25 2.64
CA ASP A 253 -15.21 -21.37 2.35
C ASP A 253 -15.46 -20.39 3.50
N PHE A 254 -15.17 -19.10 3.27
CA PHE A 254 -15.32 -18.06 4.28
C PHE A 254 -16.79 -17.72 4.58
N ASN A 255 -17.73 -18.10 3.72
CA ASN A 255 -19.16 -17.95 4.03
C ASN A 255 -19.62 -18.91 5.13
N LEU A 256 -18.87 -19.97 5.40
CA LEU A 256 -19.15 -20.92 6.49
C LEU A 256 -18.43 -20.56 7.81
N ARG A 257 -17.67 -19.45 7.84
CA ARG A 257 -16.99 -18.98 9.06
C ARG A 257 -17.91 -18.09 9.89
N LYS A 258 -17.88 -18.28 11.20
CA LYS A 258 -18.45 -17.32 12.15
C LYS A 258 -17.67 -16.01 12.12
N CYS A 259 -18.39 -14.91 12.12
CA CYS A 259 -17.82 -13.56 12.12
C CYS A 259 -17.75 -12.98 13.53
N GLN A 260 -16.78 -12.10 13.75
CA GLN A 260 -16.76 -11.17 14.86
C GLN A 260 -17.62 -9.98 14.51
N GLU A 261 -18.23 -9.37 15.53
CA GLU A 261 -19.05 -8.19 15.33
C GLU A 261 -18.30 -7.04 14.65
N THR A 262 -18.89 -6.48 13.59
CA THR A 262 -18.34 -5.31 12.90
C THR A 262 -19.39 -4.54 12.10
N ASN A 263 -19.13 -3.26 11.87
CA ASN A 263 -19.93 -2.43 10.97
C ASN A 263 -19.28 -2.40 9.59
N VAL A 264 -20.12 -2.51 8.55
CA VAL A 264 -19.72 -2.45 7.14
C VAL A 264 -20.45 -1.29 6.47
N CYS A 265 -19.67 -0.39 5.89
CA CYS A 265 -20.16 0.75 5.12
C CYS A 265 -19.60 0.64 3.69
N ILE A 266 -20.49 0.56 2.71
CA ILE A 266 -20.17 0.45 1.29
C ILE A 266 -20.60 1.75 0.62
N LEU A 267 -19.63 2.43 0.02
CA LEU A 267 -19.81 3.69 -0.67
C LEU A 267 -19.46 3.54 -2.15
N ARG A 268 -20.04 4.42 -2.97
CA ARG A 268 -19.76 4.50 -4.40
C ARG A 268 -19.60 5.95 -4.83
N GLU A 269 -18.56 6.23 -5.61
CA GLU A 269 -18.36 7.54 -6.20
C GLU A 269 -19.49 7.90 -7.17
N MET A 270 -20.07 9.08 -6.96
CA MET A 270 -21.05 9.68 -7.84
C MET A 270 -20.31 10.21 -9.07
N ARG A 271 -20.48 9.55 -10.22
CA ARG A 271 -20.03 10.13 -11.49
C ARG A 271 -20.70 11.49 -11.64
N ARG A 272 -19.90 12.56 -11.76
CA ARG A 272 -20.42 13.84 -12.23
C ARG A 272 -21.09 13.56 -13.56
N LYS A 273 -22.40 13.81 -13.66
CA LYS A 273 -23.03 14.00 -14.97
C LYS A 273 -22.32 15.21 -15.55
N ASN A 274 -21.30 14.98 -16.37
CA ASN A 274 -20.84 16.04 -17.26
C ASN A 274 -22.07 16.38 -18.09
N GLY A 275 -22.61 17.58 -17.86
CA GLY A 275 -23.69 18.11 -18.67
C GLY A 275 -23.26 18.05 -20.13
N ALA A 276 -24.17 17.55 -20.96
CA ALA A 276 -24.05 17.66 -22.41
C ALA A 276 -23.81 19.12 -22.84
#